data_AF-A0A9D5MA95-F1
#
_entry.id   AF-A0A9D5MA95-F1
#
_cell.length_a   1.000
_cell.length_b   1.000
_cell.length_c   1.000
_cell.angle_alpha   90.00
_cell.angle_beta   90.00
_cell.angle_gamma   90.00
#
_symmetry.space_group_name_H-M   'P 1'
#
loop_
_entity.id
_entity.type
_entity.pdbx_description
1 polymer ?
#
loop_
_entity_poly.entity_id
_entity_poly.type
_entity_poly.pdbx_seq_one_letter_code
_entity_poly.pdbx_strand_id
1 'polypeptide(L)'
;MPDRGNVRDRREGGMKVNRTMNMRGFIVILILALSVFLIFHLMLRGTLNEKERQEKTLQEELAKLEERNRELNNQLARVGTDDYIVSSAIRDYSFMNKDDIRFEYDHPEALQAYSEAEFTILMEEMKTYSGDEFATLLEERLK
;
A
#
# COMPACT_ATOMS: atom_id res chain seq x y z
N MET A 1 -105.63 15.76 -3.49
CA MET A 1 -104.82 15.37 -4.67
C MET A 1 -103.39 15.14 -4.19
N PRO A 2 -102.77 13.96 -4.38
CA PRO A 2 -101.36 13.77 -4.08
C PRO A 2 -100.52 14.02 -5.34
N ASP A 3 -99.50 14.87 -5.21
CA ASP A 3 -98.55 15.19 -6.27
C ASP A 3 -97.61 14.01 -6.54
N ARG A 4 -97.46 13.68 -7.83
CA ARG A 4 -96.58 12.63 -8.35
C ARG A 4 -95.44 13.29 -9.11
N GLY A 5 -94.22 13.03 -8.66
CA GLY A 5 -93.00 13.33 -9.41
C GLY A 5 -91.86 13.60 -8.41
N ASN A 6 -90.63 13.17 -8.60
CA ASN A 6 -89.96 12.88 -9.85
C ASN A 6 -88.70 12.07 -9.51
N VAL A 7 -88.54 10.91 -10.14
CA VAL A 7 -87.28 10.16 -10.17
C VAL A 7 -86.37 10.90 -11.15
N ARG A 8 -85.34 11.62 -10.66
CA ARG A 8 -84.24 12.07 -11.52
C ARG A 8 -82.88 12.07 -10.84
N ASP A 9 -82.01 11.30 -11.48
CA ASP A 9 -80.61 11.57 -11.77
C ASP A 9 -79.58 11.31 -10.68
N ARG A 10 -79.16 10.03 -10.68
CA ARG A 10 -77.83 9.55 -10.32
C ARG A 10 -76.77 10.36 -11.10
N ARG A 11 -76.31 11.47 -10.52
CA ARG A 11 -75.13 12.18 -11.01
C ARG A 11 -73.88 11.56 -10.39
N GLU A 12 -73.18 10.77 -11.18
CA GLU A 12 -71.82 10.33 -10.87
C GLU A 12 -70.92 11.56 -10.73
N GLY A 13 -70.64 11.92 -9.48
CA GLY A 13 -69.61 12.89 -9.15
C GLY A 13 -68.24 12.27 -9.37
N GLY A 14 -67.78 12.24 -10.62
CA GLY A 14 -66.39 11.97 -10.93
C GLY A 14 -65.50 13.02 -10.25
N MET A 15 -64.75 12.61 -9.22
CA MET A 15 -63.72 13.44 -8.61
C MET A 15 -62.67 13.76 -9.67
N LYS A 16 -62.76 14.96 -10.26
CA LYS A 16 -61.66 15.53 -11.04
C LYS A 16 -60.55 15.92 -10.08
N VAL A 17 -59.60 15.00 -9.85
CA VAL A 17 -58.37 15.30 -9.12
C VAL A 17 -57.41 16.04 -10.04
N ASN A 18 -57.49 17.35 -10.03
CA ASN A 18 -56.52 18.25 -10.64
C ASN A 18 -55.25 18.31 -9.78
N ARG A 19 -54.39 17.29 -9.88
CA ARG A 19 -53.00 17.35 -9.37
C ARG A 19 -52.11 18.06 -10.39
N THR A 20 -52.13 19.38 -10.39
CA THR A 20 -51.00 20.13 -10.95
C THR A 20 -49.90 20.13 -9.90
N MET A 21 -48.94 19.20 -9.99
CA MET A 21 -47.73 19.26 -9.18
C MET A 21 -47.02 20.58 -9.47
N ASN A 22 -46.68 21.33 -8.42
CA ASN A 22 -45.79 22.48 -8.53
C ASN A 22 -44.39 21.97 -8.89
N MET A 23 -44.16 21.66 -10.17
CA MET A 23 -42.94 21.01 -10.69
C MET A 23 -41.67 21.75 -10.24
N ARG A 24 -41.75 23.07 -10.07
CA ARG A 24 -40.67 23.89 -9.53
C ARG A 24 -40.26 23.48 -8.10
N GLY A 25 -41.23 23.22 -7.22
CA GLY A 25 -40.95 22.74 -5.86
C GLY A 25 -40.41 21.32 -5.83
N PHE A 26 -40.91 20.45 -6.72
CA PHE A 26 -40.39 19.09 -6.87
C PHE A 26 -38.93 19.08 -7.34
N ILE A 27 -38.57 19.94 -8.29
CA ILE A 27 -37.19 20.09 -8.77
C ILE A 27 -36.26 20.56 -7.65
N VAL A 28 -36.68 21.53 -6.82
CA VAL A 28 -35.87 22.01 -5.69
C VAL A 28 -35.64 20.90 -4.66
N ILE A 29 -36.67 20.13 -4.31
CA ILE A 29 -36.54 18.99 -3.40
C ILE A 29 -35.64 17.91 -3.99
N LEU A 30 -35.75 17.65 -5.29
CA LEU A 30 -34.92 16.67 -5.99
C LEU A 30 -33.43 17.08 -6.00
N ILE A 31 -33.13 18.36 -6.26
CA ILE A 31 -31.77 18.88 -6.19
C ILE A 31 -31.22 18.76 -4.76
N LEU A 32 -32.04 19.07 -3.75
CA LEU A 32 -31.64 19.01 -2.35
C LEU A 32 -31.44 17.55 -1.88
N ALA A 33 -32.24 16.61 -2.36
CA ALA A 33 -32.04 15.18 -2.11
C ALA A 33 -30.76 14.66 -2.79
N LEU A 34 -30.50 15.07 -4.02
CA LEU A 34 -29.29 14.68 -4.76
C LEU A 34 -28.02 15.26 -4.13
N SER A 35 -28.06 16.50 -3.63
CA SER A 35 -26.89 17.10 -2.98
C SER A 35 -26.53 16.38 -1.68
N VAL A 36 -27.52 16.06 -0.84
CA VAL A 36 -27.32 15.26 0.38
C VAL A 36 -26.77 13.87 0.03
N PHE A 37 -27.33 13.22 -1.00
CA PHE A 37 -26.87 11.91 -1.47
C PHE A 37 -25.41 11.94 -1.94
N LEU A 38 -25.01 12.95 -2.71
CA LEU A 38 -23.63 13.13 -3.19
C LEU A 38 -22.64 13.35 -2.04
N ILE A 39 -23.00 14.18 -1.06
CA ILE A 39 -22.17 14.43 0.13
C ILE A 39 -21.99 13.14 0.92
N PHE A 40 -23.08 12.40 1.16
CA PHE A 40 -23.04 11.13 1.87
C PHE A 40 -22.17 10.10 1.14
N HIS A 41 -22.30 9.99 -0.18
CA HIS A 41 -21.51 9.06 -1.00
C HIS A 41 -20.01 9.40 -1.00
N LEU A 42 -19.66 10.69 -1.05
CA LEU A 42 -18.28 11.15 -0.94
C LEU A 42 -17.68 10.83 0.43
N MET A 43 -18.42 11.07 1.51
CA MET A 43 -18.00 10.76 2.87
C MET A 43 -17.77 9.26 3.07
N LEU A 44 -18.66 8.43 2.51
CA LEU A 44 -18.56 6.97 2.60
C LEU A 44 -17.35 6.42 1.83
N ARG A 45 -17.03 6.99 0.66
CA ARG A 45 -15.81 6.61 -0.08
C ARG A 45 -14.53 7.01 0.66
N GLY A 46 -14.54 8.18 1.31
CA GLY A 46 -13.41 8.64 2.11
C GLY A 46 -13.11 7.69 3.29
N THR A 47 -14.15 7.29 4.03
CA THR A 47 -13.99 6.38 5.18
C THR A 47 -13.62 4.96 4.78
N LEU A 48 -14.12 4.47 3.63
CA LEU A 48 -13.74 3.15 3.10
C LEU A 48 -12.29 3.12 2.63
N ASN A 49 -11.84 4.14 1.91
CA ASN A 49 -10.45 4.22 1.44
C ASN A 49 -9.47 4.37 2.61
N GLU A 50 -9.83 5.14 3.63
CA GLU A 50 -9.05 5.27 4.85
C GLU A 50 -8.94 3.93 5.59
N LYS A 51 -10.05 3.20 5.73
CA LYS A 51 -10.04 1.86 6.32
C LYS A 51 -9.23 0.85 5.51
N GLU A 52 -9.33 0.87 4.18
CA GLU A 52 -8.56 -0.01 3.30
C GLU A 52 -7.06 0.27 3.40
N ARG A 53 -6.67 1.54 3.51
CA ARG A 53 -5.27 1.94 3.75
C ARG A 53 -4.78 1.44 5.12
N GLN A 54 -5.56 1.66 6.16
CA GLN A 54 -5.22 1.18 7.51
C GLN A 54 -5.09 -0.35 7.54
N GLU A 55 -5.99 -1.07 6.89
CA GLU A 55 -5.93 -2.53 6.77
C GLU A 55 -4.65 -2.99 6.06
N LYS A 56 -4.29 -2.35 4.94
CA LYS A 56 -3.03 -2.66 4.22
C LYS A 56 -1.81 -2.40 5.08
N THR A 57 -1.74 -1.25 5.77
CA THR A 57 -0.63 -0.93 6.67
C THR A 57 -0.53 -1.94 7.82
N LEU A 58 -1.65 -2.32 8.43
CA LEU A 58 -1.69 -3.34 9.47
C LEU A 58 -1.24 -4.72 8.96
N GLN A 59 -1.62 -5.09 7.74
CA GLN A 59 -1.17 -6.34 7.13
C GLN A 59 0.34 -6.34 6.85
N GLU A 60 0.88 -5.24 6.34
CA GLU A 60 2.33 -5.07 6.14
C GLU A 60 3.10 -5.12 7.46
N GLU A 61 2.60 -4.47 8.51
CA GLU A 61 3.19 -4.51 9.84
C GLU A 61 3.16 -5.93 10.43
N LEU A 62 2.05 -6.65 10.28
CA LEU A 62 1.93 -8.04 10.72
C LEU A 62 2.93 -8.95 10.00
N ALA A 63 3.04 -8.85 8.68
CA ALA A 63 3.99 -9.63 7.90
C ALA A 63 5.44 -9.37 8.34
N LYS A 64 5.80 -8.11 8.56
CA LYS A 64 7.13 -7.71 9.05
C LYS A 64 7.39 -8.23 10.47
N LEU A 65 6.37 -8.24 11.33
CA LEU A 65 6.50 -8.72 12.70
C LEU A 65 6.66 -10.25 12.74
N GLU A 66 5.94 -10.97 11.89
CA GLU A 66 6.05 -12.42 11.74
C GLU A 66 7.43 -12.83 11.20
N GLU A 67 7.94 -12.13 10.19
CA GLU A 67 9.30 -12.34 9.68
C GLU A 67 10.35 -12.11 10.76
N ARG A 68 10.23 -11.01 11.53
CA ARG A 68 11.13 -10.76 12.66
C ARG A 68 11.05 -11.86 13.71
N ASN A 69 9.85 -12.31 14.05
CA ASN A 69 9.65 -13.37 15.03
C ASN A 69 10.32 -14.68 14.55
N ARG A 70 10.16 -15.03 13.28
CA ARG A 70 10.83 -16.18 12.67
C ARG A 70 12.35 -16.06 12.72
N GLU A 71 12.88 -14.90 12.38
CA GLU A 71 14.33 -14.65 12.42
C GLU A 71 14.87 -14.71 13.85
N LEU A 72 14.18 -14.09 14.81
CA LEU A 72 14.52 -14.17 16.24
C LEU A 72 14.48 -15.61 16.75
N ASN A 73 13.49 -16.41 16.36
CA ASN A 73 13.41 -17.83 16.74
C ASN A 73 14.55 -18.64 16.12
N ASN A 74 14.92 -18.37 14.87
CA ASN A 74 16.06 -19.01 14.23
C ASN A 74 17.38 -18.67 14.94
N GLN A 75 17.56 -17.40 15.31
CA GLN A 75 18.72 -16.97 16.09
C GLN A 75 18.73 -17.64 17.47
N LEU A 76 17.59 -17.67 18.17
CA LEU A 76 17.46 -18.29 19.48
C LEU A 76 17.75 -19.81 19.43
N ALA A 77 17.35 -20.48 18.36
CA ALA A 77 17.68 -21.89 18.15
C ALA A 77 19.19 -22.12 17.91
N ARG A 78 19.91 -21.11 17.41
CA ARG A 78 21.37 -21.15 17.24
C ARG A 78 22.09 -20.78 18.54
N VAL A 79 21.54 -19.87 19.34
CA VAL A 79 22.10 -19.50 20.65
C VAL A 79 22.15 -20.75 21.53
N GLY A 80 23.37 -21.16 21.92
CA GLY A 80 23.60 -22.37 22.74
C GLY A 80 23.97 -23.62 21.95
N THR A 81 24.05 -23.56 20.62
CA THR A 81 24.72 -24.58 19.80
C THR A 81 26.24 -24.44 19.89
N ASP A 82 26.96 -25.54 19.73
CA ASP A 82 28.44 -25.55 19.78
C ASP A 82 29.04 -24.54 18.78
N ASP A 83 28.49 -24.45 17.58
CA ASP A 83 28.93 -23.50 16.55
C ASP A 83 28.78 -22.03 16.99
N TYR A 84 27.68 -21.70 17.68
CA TYR A 84 27.47 -20.35 18.22
C TYR A 84 28.45 -20.05 19.36
N ILE A 85 28.71 -21.02 20.24
CA ILE A 85 29.67 -20.86 21.34
C ILE A 85 31.08 -20.64 20.80
N VAL A 86 31.52 -21.46 19.86
CA VAL A 86 32.85 -21.35 19.25
C VAL A 86 32.99 -20.04 18.48
N SER A 87 32.00 -19.66 17.67
CA SER A 87 32.05 -18.39 16.93
C SER A 87 32.03 -17.16 17.86
N SER A 88 31.25 -17.18 18.93
CA SER A 88 31.27 -16.11 19.95
C SER A 88 32.60 -16.08 20.70
N ALA A 89 33.18 -17.24 21.03
CA ALA A 89 34.48 -17.33 21.68
C ALA A 89 35.60 -16.75 20.80
N ILE A 90 35.62 -17.08 19.50
CA ILE A 90 36.58 -16.53 18.54
C ILE A 90 36.39 -15.01 18.42
N ARG A 91 35.16 -14.53 18.22
CA ARG A 91 34.87 -13.11 17.99
C ARG A 91 35.09 -12.24 19.22
N ASP A 92 34.58 -12.65 20.38
CA ASP A 92 34.48 -11.79 21.56
C ASP A 92 35.65 -12.00 22.54
N TYR A 93 36.25 -13.19 22.54
CA TYR A 93 37.31 -13.56 23.48
C TYR A 93 38.63 -13.92 22.79
N SER A 94 38.72 -13.74 21.46
CA SER A 94 39.89 -14.14 20.66
C SER A 94 40.32 -15.59 20.91
N PHE A 95 39.35 -16.47 21.20
CA PHE A 95 39.62 -17.88 21.42
C PHE A 95 40.16 -18.50 20.12
N MET A 96 41.22 -19.30 20.23
CA MET A 96 41.80 -20.04 19.12
C MET A 96 42.08 -21.46 19.54
N ASN A 97 41.83 -22.42 18.65
CA ASN A 97 42.27 -23.79 18.87
C ASN A 97 43.78 -23.87 18.70
N LYS A 98 44.37 -24.92 19.27
CA LYS A 98 45.82 -25.12 19.29
C LYS A 98 46.46 -25.18 17.89
N ASP A 99 45.67 -25.54 16.87
CA ASP A 99 46.10 -25.69 15.49
C ASP A 99 45.69 -24.51 14.59
N ASP A 100 45.01 -23.48 15.14
CA ASP A 100 44.55 -22.32 14.37
C ASP A 100 45.66 -21.27 14.18
N ILE A 101 45.75 -20.69 12.98
CA ILE A 101 46.73 -19.64 12.63
C ILE A 101 46.02 -18.29 12.54
N ARG A 102 46.47 -17.29 13.32
CA ARG A 102 46.00 -15.90 13.20
C ARG A 102 46.92 -15.07 12.33
N PHE A 103 46.33 -14.36 11.38
CA PHE A 103 47.02 -13.28 10.67
C PHE A 103 46.68 -11.95 11.34
N GLU A 104 47.71 -11.24 11.80
CA GLU A 104 47.60 -9.87 12.28
C GLU A 104 48.21 -8.97 11.21
N TYR A 105 47.38 -8.08 10.67
CA TYR A 105 47.80 -7.16 9.62
C TYR A 105 48.18 -5.82 10.24
N ASP A 106 49.44 -5.43 10.07
CA ASP A 106 49.98 -4.16 10.55
C ASP A 106 49.50 -2.97 9.67
N HIS A 107 49.14 -3.25 8.41
CA HIS A 107 48.72 -2.26 7.41
C HIS A 107 47.52 -2.80 6.59
N PRO A 108 46.28 -2.71 7.11
CA PRO A 108 45.09 -3.28 6.47
C PRO A 108 44.76 -2.63 5.11
N GLU A 109 45.21 -1.40 4.87
CA GLU A 109 45.09 -0.69 3.59
C GLU A 109 45.82 -1.39 2.44
N ALA A 110 46.86 -2.17 2.72
CA ALA A 110 47.59 -2.93 1.70
C ALA A 110 46.77 -4.10 1.11
N LEU A 111 45.67 -4.49 1.78
CA LEU A 111 44.74 -5.52 1.28
C LEU A 111 43.71 -4.93 0.30
N GLN A 112 43.57 -3.61 0.24
CA GLN A 112 42.69 -2.95 -0.71
C GLN A 112 43.47 -2.75 -2.02
N ALA A 113 43.04 -3.46 -3.08
CA ALA A 113 43.68 -3.37 -4.39
C ALA A 113 43.53 -1.98 -5.05
N TYR A 114 42.57 -1.18 -4.57
CA TYR A 114 42.26 0.16 -5.06
C TYR A 114 42.00 1.06 -3.86
N SER A 115 42.46 2.31 -3.94
CA SER A 115 42.03 3.35 -3.01
C SER A 115 40.54 3.67 -3.21
N GLU A 116 39.88 4.21 -2.19
CA GLU A 116 38.45 4.56 -2.24
C GLU A 116 38.12 5.52 -3.41
N ALA A 117 39.07 6.40 -3.76
CA ALA A 117 38.96 7.29 -4.92
C ALA A 117 38.99 6.53 -6.25
N GLU A 118 39.91 5.58 -6.41
CA GLU A 118 40.01 4.74 -7.61
C GLU A 118 38.80 3.81 -7.75
N PHE A 119 38.30 3.26 -6.64
CA PHE A 119 37.09 2.46 -6.63
C PHE A 119 35.87 3.29 -7.06
N THR A 120 35.77 4.53 -6.61
CA THR A 120 34.68 5.44 -6.99
C THR A 120 34.71 5.75 -8.50
N ILE A 121 35.89 6.05 -9.04
CA ILE A 121 36.08 6.28 -10.49
C ILE A 121 35.70 5.03 -11.29
N LEU A 122 36.11 3.85 -10.84
CA LEU A 122 35.80 2.59 -11.51
C LEU A 122 34.29 2.27 -11.48
N MET A 123 33.63 2.58 -10.36
CA MET A 123 32.17 2.44 -10.24
C MET A 123 31.40 3.45 -11.09
N GLU A 124 31.94 4.66 -11.27
CA GLU A 124 31.38 5.67 -12.18
C GLU A 124 31.54 5.26 -13.64
N GLU A 125 32.73 4.80 -14.03
CA GLU A 125 33.01 4.28 -15.38
C GLU A 125 32.10 3.08 -15.73
N MET A 126 31.96 2.11 -14.83
CA MET A 126 31.06 0.96 -15.00
C MET A 126 29.60 1.37 -15.20
N LYS A 127 29.13 2.43 -14.51
CA LYS A 127 27.77 2.94 -14.68
C LYS A 127 27.58 3.56 -16.05
N THR A 128 28.54 4.36 -16.51
CA THR A 128 28.51 5.02 -17.82
C THR A 128 28.48 4.02 -18.97
N TYR A 129 29.32 2.97 -18.94
CA TYR A 129 29.29 1.92 -19.98
C TYR A 129 27.99 1.10 -19.99
N SER A 130 27.34 0.90 -18.83
CA SER A 130 26.09 0.13 -18.77
C SER A 130 24.86 0.88 -19.30
N GLY A 131 24.85 2.21 -19.20
CA GLY A 131 23.67 3.03 -19.50
C GLY A 131 23.62 3.53 -20.95
N ASP A 132 24.75 4.02 -21.46
CA ASP A 132 24.73 4.83 -22.69
C ASP A 132 24.86 3.99 -23.96
N GLU A 133 25.62 2.89 -23.94
CA GLU A 133 25.75 1.98 -25.09
C GLU A 133 24.48 1.13 -25.30
N PHE A 134 23.80 0.72 -24.22
CA PHE A 134 22.54 -0.03 -24.33
C PHE A 134 21.39 0.83 -24.85
N ALA A 135 21.30 2.10 -24.43
CA ALA A 135 20.27 3.01 -24.88
C ALA A 135 20.43 3.39 -26.36
N THR A 136 21.67 3.63 -26.80
CA THR A 136 21.97 3.96 -28.21
C THR A 136 21.76 2.76 -29.14
N LEU A 137 22.13 1.54 -28.73
CA LEU A 137 21.87 0.32 -29.50
C LEU A 137 20.37 -0.03 -29.58
N LEU A 138 19.58 0.30 -28.55
CA LEU A 138 18.12 0.14 -28.58
C LEU A 138 17.45 1.15 -29.52
N GLU A 139 17.89 2.41 -29.52
CA GLU A 139 17.35 3.42 -30.44
C GLU A 139 17.71 3.15 -31.92
N GLU A 140 18.91 2.62 -32.19
CA GLU A 140 19.32 2.26 -33.56
C GLU A 140 18.56 1.02 -34.07
N ARG A 141 18.25 0.04 -33.20
CA ARG A 141 17.44 -1.14 -33.54
C ARG A 141 15.95 -0.85 -33.74
N LEU A 142 15.45 0.28 -33.25
CA LEU A 142 14.03 0.68 -33.31
C LEU A 142 13.71 1.68 -34.43
N LYS A 143 14.69 2.00 -35.30
CA LYS A 143 14.50 2.71 -36.58
C LYS A 143 14.54 1.73 -37.76
#